data_AF-A0A2W5N9B0-F1
#
_entry.id   AF-A0A2W5N9B0-F1
#
_cell.length_a   1.000
_cell.length_b   1.000
_cell.length_c   1.000
_cell.angle_alpha   90.00
_cell.angle_beta   90.00
_cell.angle_gamma   90.00
#
_symmetry.space_group_name_H-M   'P 1'
#
loop_
_entity.id
_entity.type
_entity.pdbx_description
1 polymer ?
#
loop_
_entity_poly.entity_id
_entity_poly.type
_entity_poly.pdbx_seq_one_letter_code
_entity_poly.pdbx_strand_id
1 'polypeptide(L)' 'MKTVHNERLKLSATFLNGLAIAALAVGGVTPLVQALRTAEISPGEWRGTLIAATVCFGGAVVLHFIARMILGGLRE' A
#
# COMPACT_ATOMS: atom_id res chain seq x y z
N MET A 1 -17.60 21.19 -17.23
CA MET A 1 -17.03 21.20 -15.86
C MET A 1 -16.88 19.81 -15.22
N LYS A 2 -17.40 18.72 -15.81
CA LYS A 2 -17.23 17.33 -15.30
C LYS A 2 -15.79 16.77 -15.39
N THR A 3 -14.94 17.30 -16.27
CA THR A 3 -13.62 16.71 -16.60
C THR A 3 -12.55 16.92 -15.53
N VAL A 4 -12.46 18.13 -14.95
CA VAL A 4 -11.43 18.48 -13.96
C VAL A 4 -11.59 17.69 -12.65
N HIS A 5 -12.82 17.43 -12.21
CA HIS A 5 -13.08 16.63 -11.00
C HIS A 5 -12.67 15.17 -11.19
N ASN A 6 -12.97 14.59 -12.37
CA ASN A 6 -12.60 13.23 -12.72
C ASN A 6 -11.07 13.07 -12.84
N GLU A 7 -10.37 14.05 -13.41
CA GLU A 7 -8.91 14.03 -13.48
C GLU A 7 -8.25 14.11 -12.09
N ARG A 8 -8.78 14.93 -11.18
CA ARG A 8 -8.30 15.01 -9.79
C ARG A 8 -8.52 13.71 -9.03
N LEU A 9 -9.68 13.06 -9.23
CA LEU A 9 -9.96 11.74 -8.66
C LEU A 9 -9.00 10.68 -9.19
N LYS A 10 -8.70 10.72 -10.50
CA LYS A 10 -7.74 9.81 -11.14
C LYS A 10 -6.33 10.00 -10.61
N LEU A 11 -5.88 11.25 -10.46
CA LEU A 11 -4.58 11.61 -9.85
C LEU A 11 -4.49 11.15 -8.40
N SER A 12 -5.56 11.32 -7.62
CA SER A 12 -5.61 10.89 -6.22
C SER A 12 -5.52 9.37 -6.11
N ALA A 13 -6.24 8.62 -6.96
CA ALA A 13 -6.16 7.17 -7.02
C ALA A 13 -4.74 6.69 -7.36
N THR A 14 -4.08 7.32 -8.34
CA THR A 14 -2.69 7.00 -8.70
C THR A 14 -1.71 7.30 -7.57
N PHE A 15 -1.88 8.42 -6.86
CA PHE A 15 -1.05 8.76 -5.70
C PHE A 15 -1.20 7.71 -4.57
N LEU A 16 -2.44 7.34 -4.25
CA LEU A 16 -2.76 6.32 -3.24
C LEU A 16 -2.17 4.96 -3.63
N ASN A 17 -2.24 4.57 -4.91
CA ASN A 17 -1.60 3.36 -5.42
C ASN A 17 -0.06 3.41 -5.30
N GLY A 18 0.57 4.54 -5.65
CA GLY A 18 2.01 4.72 -5.50
C GLY A 18 2.47 4.62 -4.03
N LEU A 19 1.68 5.19 -3.11
CA LEU A 19 1.94 5.09 -1.67
C LEU A 19 1.82 3.65 -1.16
N ALA A 20 0.84 2.88 -1.64
CA ALA A 20 0.70 1.46 -1.32
C ALA A 20 1.93 0.64 -1.75
N ILE A 21 2.41 0.86 -2.98
CA ILE A 21 3.60 0.19 -3.50
C ILE A 21 4.85 0.56 -2.69
N ALA A 22 5.02 1.86 -2.37
CA ALA A 22 6.15 2.32 -1.56
C ALA A 22 6.13 1.71 -0.15
N ALA A 23 4.95 1.65 0.48
CA ALA A 23 4.78 1.00 1.76
C ALA A 23 5.14 -0.50 1.68
N LEU A 24 4.74 -1.20 0.62
CA LEU A 24 5.05 -2.63 0.46
C LEU A 24 6.54 -2.88 0.24
N ALA A 25 7.18 -2.01 -0.55
CA ALA A 25 8.62 -2.08 -0.79
C ALA A 25 9.41 -1.88 0.52
N VAL A 26 9.12 -0.81 1.28
CA VAL A 26 9.86 -0.49 2.50
C VAL A 26 9.48 -1.41 3.67
N GLY A 27 8.18 -1.66 3.87
CA GLY A 27 7.66 -2.42 4.99
C GLY A 27 7.67 -3.94 4.80
N GLY A 28 7.68 -4.42 3.55
CA GLY A 28 7.65 -5.85 3.23
C GLY A 28 8.98 -6.37 2.67
N VAL A 29 9.54 -5.70 1.66
CA VAL A 29 10.74 -6.20 0.96
C VAL A 29 12.00 -6.05 1.82
N THR A 30 12.16 -4.91 2.52
CA THR A 30 13.32 -4.71 3.41
C THR A 30 13.46 -5.78 4.50
N PRO A 31 12.42 -6.10 5.31
CA PRO A 31 12.53 -7.18 6.29
C PRO A 31 12.67 -8.56 5.65
N LEU A 32 12.07 -8.81 4.48
CA LEU A 32 12.27 -10.06 3.74
C LEU A 32 13.73 -10.26 3.34
N VAL A 33 14.40 -9.20 2.84
CA VAL A 33 15.82 -9.24 2.50
C VAL A 33 16.69 -9.46 3.73
N GLN A 34 16.36 -8.85 4.87
CA GLN A 34 17.06 -9.10 6.13
C GLN A 34 16.92 -10.56 6.58
N ALA A 35 15.70 -11.10 6.55
CA ALA A 35 15.43 -12.50 6.90
C ALA A 35 16.23 -13.50 6.05
N LEU A 36 16.36 -13.23 4.74
CA LEU A 36 17.18 -14.06 3.83
C LEU A 36 18.68 -13.97 4.13
N ARG A 37 19.15 -12.87 4.73
CA ARG A 37 20.58 -12.68 5.04
C ARG A 37 21.00 -13.26 6.38
N THR A 38 20.15 -13.22 7.40
CA THR A 38 20.59 -13.51 8.78
C THR A 38 20.35 -14.95 9.25
N ALA A 39 19.52 -15.76 8.59
CA ALA A 39 19.18 -17.17 8.93
C ALA A 39 18.64 -17.44 10.35
N GLU A 40 18.92 -16.58 11.32
CA GLU A 40 18.35 -16.56 12.67
C GLU A 40 17.53 -15.27 12.81
N ILE A 41 16.21 -15.41 12.69
CA ILE A 41 15.27 -14.30 12.92
C ILE A 41 14.92 -14.30 14.40
N SER A 42 15.25 -13.21 15.10
CA SER A 42 14.83 -13.07 16.50
C SER A 42 13.30 -12.94 16.60
N PRO A 43 12.65 -13.51 17.64
CA PRO A 43 11.20 -13.37 17.85
C PRO A 43 10.72 -11.91 17.86
N GLY A 44 11.58 -10.97 18.25
CA GLY A 44 11.28 -9.53 18.22
C GLY A 44 11.19 -8.95 16.80
N GLU A 45 12.08 -9.39 15.90
CA GLU A 45 12.11 -8.97 14.49
C GLU A 45 10.93 -9.58 13.70
N TRP A 46 10.55 -10.81 14.05
CA TRP A 46 9.35 -11.45 13.51
C TRP A 46 8.07 -10.66 13.83
N ARG A 47 7.92 -10.20 15.07
CA ARG A 47 6.78 -9.36 15.48
C ARG A 47 6.77 -8.02 14.74
N GLY A 48 7.92 -7.37 14.62
CA GLY A 48 8.06 -6.13 13.84
C GLY A 48 7.67 -6.32 12.38
N THR A 49 8.12 -7.42 11.76
CA THR A 49 7.78 -7.77 10.37
C THR A 49 6.30 -8.06 10.20
N LEU A 50 5.67 -8.81 11.11
CA LEU A 50 4.24 -9.09 11.06
C LEU A 50 3.38 -7.82 11.20
N ILE A 51 3.75 -6.91 12.10
CA ILE A 51 3.05 -5.62 12.27
C ILE A 51 3.22 -4.76 11.02
N ALA A 52 4.45 -4.66 10.49
CA ALA A 52 4.71 -3.93 9.25
C ALA A 52 3.91 -4.52 8.08
N ALA A 53 3.87 -5.83 7.95
CA ALA A 53 3.10 -6.53 6.91
C ALA A 53 1.59 -6.30 7.06
N THR A 54 1.03 -6.38 8.27
CA THR A 54 -0.42 -6.13 8.48
C THR A 54 -0.79 -4.68 8.24
N VAL A 55 0.00 -3.72 8.73
CA VAL A 55 -0.24 -2.28 8.48
C VAL A 55 -0.11 -1.99 6.99
N CYS A 56 0.90 -2.54 6.32
CA CYS A 56 1.11 -2.32 4.91
C CYS A 56 0.03 -2.95 4.03
N PHE A 57 -0.34 -4.21 4.31
CA PHE A 57 -1.38 -4.91 3.56
C PHE A 57 -2.75 -4.27 3.80
N GLY A 58 -3.07 -3.95 5.07
CA GLY A 58 -4.28 -3.21 5.43
C GLY A 58 -4.34 -1.85 4.74
N GLY A 59 -3.23 -1.11 4.75
CA GLY A 59 -3.09 0.16 4.03
C GLY A 59 -3.33 0.00 2.52
N ALA A 60 -2.68 -0.96 1.88
CA ALA A 60 -2.86 -1.23 0.45
C ALA A 60 -4.30 -1.61 0.10
N VAL A 61 -4.95 -2.44 0.91
CA VAL A 61 -6.36 -2.82 0.72
C VAL A 61 -7.27 -1.61 0.86
N VAL A 62 -7.10 -0.80 1.91
CA VAL A 62 -7.89 0.43 2.11
C VAL A 62 -7.69 1.39 0.94
N LEU A 63 -6.45 1.60 0.50
CA LEU A 63 -6.11 2.46 -0.64
C LEU A 63 -6.76 1.96 -1.94
N HIS A 64 -6.74 0.65 -2.18
CA HIS A 64 -7.38 0.02 -3.33
C HIS A 64 -8.91 0.17 -3.32
N PHE A 65 -9.53 -0.01 -2.15
CA PHE A 65 -10.98 0.17 -2.01
C PHE A 65 -11.39 1.64 -2.15
N ILE A 66 -10.62 2.58 -1.61
CA ILE A 66 -10.84 4.01 -1.80
C ILE A 66 -10.72 4.37 -3.29
N ALA A 67 -9.68 3.89 -3.97
CA ALA A 67 -9.52 4.10 -5.40
C ALA A 67 -10.68 3.50 -6.20
N ARG A 68 -11.15 2.29 -5.87
CA ARG A 68 -12.33 1.68 -6.50
C ARG A 68 -13.62 2.44 -6.23
N MET A 69 -13.88 2.89 -5.00
CA MET A 69 -15.08 3.68 -4.68
C MET A 69 -15.10 4.99 -5.46
N ILE A 70 -13.95 5.65 -5.54
CA ILE A 70 -13.76 6.88 -6.30
C ILE A 70 -14.02 6.64 -7.80
N LEU A 71 -13.46 5.56 -8.37
CA LEU A 71 -13.64 5.23 -9.79
C LEU A 71 -15.04 4.72 -10.12
N GLY A 72 -15.70 3.99 -9.21
CA GLY A 72 -17.08 3.52 -9.37
C GLY A 72 -18.13 4.65 -9.34
N GLY A 73 -17.74 5.83 -8.83
CA GLY A 73 -18.54 7.06 -8.89
C GLY A 73 -18.43 7.82 -10.22
N LEU A 74 -17.50 7.44 -11.11
CA LEU A 74 -17.46 8.00 -12.47
C LEU A 74 -18.61 7.41 -13.29
N ARG A 75 -19.69 8.19 -13.46
CA ARG A 75 -20.63 8.01 -14.57
C ARG A 75 -20.14 8.88 -15.73
N GLU A 76 -20.00 8.27 -16.91
CA GLU A 76 -19.75 8.98 -18.18
C GLU A 76 -20.73 10.15 -18.37
#